data_AF-A0A7W4I871-F1
#
_entry.id   AF-A0A7W4I871-F1
#
_cell.length_a   1.000
_cell.length_b   1.000
_cell.length_c   1.000
_cell.angle_alpha   90.00
_cell.angle_beta   90.00
_cell.angle_gamma   90.00
#
_symmetry.space_group_name_H-M   'P 1'
#
loop_
_entity.id
_entity.type
_entity.pdbx_description
1 polymer ?
#
loop_
_entity_poly.entity_id
_entity_poly.type
_entity_poly.pdbx_seq_one_letter_code
_entity_poly.pdbx_strand_id
1 'polypeptide(L)' 'MTLTENQKKALAAIQQGTVTMRNTGYASWRIMGPIHPSVVGRVIALGLAAWTTSEAGKRAALTDAGSAALAAPT' A
#
# COMPACT_ATOMS: atom_id res chain seq x y z
N MET A 1 -9.91 12.76 -9.47
CA MET A 1 -8.45 12.70 -9.28
C MET A 1 -7.93 11.52 -10.09
N THR A 2 -7.01 11.74 -11.02
CA THR A 2 -6.47 10.64 -11.86
C THR A 2 -5.26 10.04 -11.17
N LEU A 3 -5.27 8.73 -10.93
CA LEU A 3 -4.12 8.01 -10.37
C LEU A 3 -3.02 7.86 -11.42
N THR A 4 -1.77 8.01 -11.00
CA THR A 4 -0.63 7.70 -11.87
C THR A 4 -0.47 6.18 -12.01
N GLU A 5 0.18 5.73 -13.07
CA GLU A 5 0.45 4.30 -13.31
C GLU A 5 1.19 3.63 -12.13
N ASN A 6 2.13 4.35 -11.50
CA ASN A 6 2.83 3.83 -10.33
C ASN A 6 1.91 3.69 -9.11
N GLN A 7 0.95 4.60 -8.93
CA GLN A 7 -0.04 4.48 -7.85
C GLN A 7 -0.99 3.31 -8.11
N LYS A 8 -1.47 3.12 -9.34
CA LYS A 8 -2.29 1.95 -9.71
C LYS A 8 -1.54 0.64 -9.46
N LYS A 9 -0.27 0.54 -9.88
CA LYS A 9 0.60 -0.61 -9.58
C LYS A 9 0.77 -0.84 -8.08
N ALA A 10 0.89 0.23 -7.29
CA ALA A 10 0.94 0.13 -5.83
C ALA A 10 -0.36 -0.44 -5.25
N LEU A 11 -1.53 0.06 -5.68
CA LEU A 11 -2.82 -0.45 -5.23
C LEU A 11 -3.03 -1.92 -5.62
N ALA A 12 -2.65 -2.31 -6.84
CA ALA A 12 -2.70 -3.71 -7.27
C ALA A 12 -1.80 -4.62 -6.43
N ALA A 13 -0.56 -4.19 -6.13
CA ALA A 13 0.36 -4.94 -5.26
C ALA A 13 -0.18 -5.08 -3.83
N ILE A 14 -0.83 -4.03 -3.31
CA ILE A 14 -1.51 -4.04 -2.01
C ILE A 14 -2.68 -5.02 -2.03
N GLN A 15 -3.51 -5.01 -3.07
CA GLN A 15 -4.63 -5.95 -3.24
C GLN A 15 -4.15 -7.41 -3.25
N GLN A 16 -3.02 -7.68 -3.92
CA GLN A 16 -2.38 -9.00 -3.93
C GLN A 16 -1.73 -9.38 -2.59
N GLY A 17 -1.57 -8.44 -1.66
CA GLY A 17 -0.99 -8.69 -0.35
C GLY A 17 0.53 -8.71 -0.27
N THR A 18 1.21 -8.24 -1.31
CA THR A 18 2.67 -8.31 -1.40
C THR A 18 3.37 -7.14 -0.69
N VAL A 19 2.61 -6.14 -0.24
CA VAL A 19 3.12 -4.96 0.47
C VAL A 19 2.96 -5.13 1.98
N THR A 20 4.08 -5.23 2.68
CA THR A 20 4.13 -5.37 4.14
C THR A 20 5.04 -4.32 4.76
N MET A 21 4.97 -4.17 6.09
CA MET A 21 5.90 -3.36 6.85
C MET A 21 6.39 -4.16 8.06
N ARG A 22 7.71 -4.24 8.19
CA ARG A 22 8.39 -5.04 9.21
C ARG A 22 9.28 -4.16 10.08
N ASN A 23 9.42 -4.52 11.34
CA ASN A 23 10.39 -3.90 12.23
C ASN A 23 11.77 -4.55 11.98
N THR A 24 12.77 -3.75 11.66
CA THR A 24 14.14 -4.22 11.37
C THR A 24 15.09 -3.98 12.55
N GLY A 25 14.55 -3.84 13.76
CA GLY A 25 15.30 -3.48 14.97
C GLY A 25 15.37 -1.97 15.19
N TYR A 26 15.76 -1.57 16.41
CA TYR A 26 15.91 -0.15 16.82
C TYR A 26 14.69 0.73 16.50
N ALA A 27 13.47 0.18 16.65
CA ALA A 27 12.21 0.83 16.29
C ALA A 27 12.12 1.30 14.83
N SER A 28 12.97 0.78 13.94
CA SER A 28 13.00 1.11 12.51
C SER A 28 12.02 0.23 11.75
N TRP A 29 11.01 0.84 11.15
CA TRP A 29 10.01 0.14 10.33
C TRP A 29 10.29 0.35 8.85
N ARG A 30 10.29 -0.74 8.08
CA ARG A 30 10.58 -0.73 6.65
C ARG A 30 9.45 -1.35 5.85
N ILE A 31 9.06 -0.66 4.77
CA ILE A 31 8.11 -1.17 3.78
C ILE A 31 8.83 -2.19 2.91
N MET A 32 8.23 -3.36 2.76
CA MET A 32 8.73 -4.47 1.94
C MET A 32 7.72 -4.74 0.82
N GLY A 33 8.22 -5.04 -0.37
CA GLY A 33 7.41 -5.37 -1.54
C GLY A 33 8.07 -4.94 -2.84
N PRO A 34 7.42 -5.22 -3.98
CA PRO A 34 7.96 -4.92 -5.31
C PRO A 34 7.86 -3.43 -5.71
N ILE A 35 7.16 -2.61 -4.91
CA ILE A 35 6.87 -1.21 -5.22
C ILE A 35 7.71 -0.29 -4.34
N HIS A 36 8.18 0.82 -4.94
CA HIS A 36 8.98 1.80 -4.23
C HIS A 36 8.25 2.36 -2.99
N PRO A 37 8.90 2.40 -1.80
CA PRO A 37 8.26 2.80 -0.53
C PRO A 37 7.55 4.15 -0.57
N SER A 38 8.11 5.16 -1.25
CA SER A 38 7.48 6.49 -1.36
C SER A 38 6.14 6.47 -2.08
N VAL A 39 5.95 5.55 -3.04
CA VAL A 39 4.67 5.40 -3.75
C VAL A 39 3.64 4.76 -2.84
N VAL A 40 4.05 3.73 -2.08
CA VAL A 40 3.21 3.10 -1.05
C VAL A 40 2.79 4.13 0.01
N GLY A 41 3.75 4.91 0.53
CA GLY A 41 3.48 5.98 1.48
C GLY A 41 2.50 7.02 0.93
N ARG A 42 2.60 7.36 -0.36
CA ARG A 42 1.68 8.28 -1.02
C ARG A 42 0.25 7.73 -1.10
N VAL A 43 0.04 6.48 -1.51
CA VAL A 43 -1.33 5.92 -1.60
C VAL A 43 -1.97 5.75 -0.22
N ILE A 44 -1.17 5.48 0.82
CA ILE A 44 -1.64 5.47 2.21
C ILE A 44 -2.00 6.89 2.67
N ALA A 45 -1.17 7.89 2.39
CA ALA A 45 -1.45 9.28 2.73
C ALA A 45 -2.70 9.84 2.00
N LEU A 46 -3.05 9.28 0.85
CA LEU A 46 -4.26 9.59 0.10
C LEU A 46 -5.51 8.87 0.64
N GLY A 47 -5.39 8.03 1.67
CA GLY A 47 -6.51 7.27 2.24
C GLY A 47 -7.00 6.11 1.36
N LEU A 48 -6.23 5.72 0.35
CA LEU A 48 -6.58 4.62 -0.56
C LEU A 48 -6.16 3.25 -0.01
N ALA A 49 -5.23 3.24 0.94
CA ALA A 49 -4.80 2.04 1.63
C ALA A 49 -4.46 2.37 3.09
N ALA A 50 -4.46 1.34 3.94
CA ALA A 50 -4.11 1.46 5.35
C ALA A 50 -3.24 0.29 5.81
N TRP A 51 -2.43 0.52 6.84
CA TRP A 51 -1.70 -0.55 7.52
C TRP A 51 -2.63 -1.30 8.47
N THR A 52 -2.69 -2.61 8.29
CA THR A 52 -3.40 -3.56 9.17
C THR A 52 -2.36 -4.40 9.93
N THR A 53 -2.67 -4.77 11.16
CA THR A 53 -1.79 -5.61 11.97
C THR A 53 -1.89 -7.07 11.51
N SER A 54 -0.75 -7.75 11.41
CA SER A 54 -0.67 -9.20 11.15
C SER A 54 0.33 -9.85 12.11
N GLU A 55 0.30 -11.17 12.22
CA GLU A 55 1.20 -11.94 13.10
C GLU A 55 2.69 -11.67 12.83
N ALA A 56 3.05 -11.35 11.58
CA ALA A 56 4.43 -11.09 11.13
C ALA A 56 4.79 -9.59 11.00
N GLY A 57 3.93 -8.68 11.45
CA GLY A 57 4.15 -7.23 11.36
C GLY A 57 2.90 -6.46 10.93
N LYS A 58 3.03 -5.58 9.93
CA LYS A 58 1.90 -4.88 9.32
C LYS A 58 1.78 -5.25 7.86
N ARG A 59 0.55 -5.33 7.36
CA ARG A 59 0.23 -5.54 5.94
C ARG A 59 -0.60 -4.37 5.44
N ALA A 60 -0.31 -3.89 4.23
CA ALA A 60 -1.18 -2.89 3.61
C ALA A 60 -2.46 -3.57 3.10
N ALA A 61 -3.60 -2.92 3.33
CA ALA A 61 -4.89 -3.32 2.77
C ALA A 61 -5.53 -2.12 2.08
N LEU A 62 -6.27 -2.36 0.99
CA LEU A 62 -7.05 -1.31 0.34
C LEU A 62 -8.20 -0.87 1.23
N THR A 63 -8.51 0.43 1.19
CA THR A 63 -9.79 0.94 1.68
C THR A 63 -10.85 0.77 0.59
N ASP A 64 -12.11 1.06 0.92
CA ASP A 64 -13.20 1.08 -0.06
C ASP A 64 -12.89 2.09 -1.18
N ALA A 65 -12.35 3.26 -0.82
CA ALA A 65 -11.92 4.28 -1.78
C ALA A 65 -10.78 3.80 -2.67
N GLY A 66 -9.80 3.07 -2.13
CA GLY A 66 -8.71 2.49 -2.92
C GLY A 66 -9.19 1.42 -3.89
N SER A 67 -10.12 0.58 -3.45
CA SER A 67 -10.73 -0.46 -4.28
C SER A 67 -11.53 0.15 -5.44
N ALA A 68 -12.34 1.17 -5.15
CA ALA A 68 -13.09 1.90 -6.16
C ALA A 68 -12.16 2.62 -7.16
N ALA A 69 -11.10 3.27 -6.68
CA ALA A 69 -10.15 3.99 -7.52
C ALA A 69 -9.34 3.07 -8.44
N LEU A 70 -9.10 1.81 -8.04
CA LEU A 70 -8.43 0.81 -8.87
C LEU A 70 -9.37 0.22 -9.94
N ALA A 71 -10.66 0.08 -9.63
CA ALA A 71 -11.66 -0.46 -10.54
C ALA A 71 -12.17 0.55 -11.59
N ALA A 72 -11.97 1.85 -11.34
CA ALA A 72 -12.42 2.90 -12.26
C ALA A 72 -11.68 2.81 -13.61
N PRO A 73 -12.38 2.68 -14.74
CA PRO A 73 -11.76 2.77 -16.06
C PRO A 73 -11.24 4.20 -16.27
N THR A 74 -9.97 4.33 -16.67
CA THR A 74 -9.39 5.61 -17.11
C THR A 74 -9.86 6.03 -18.49
#